data_AF-A0A7K9XVF0-F1
#
_entry.id   AF-A0A7K9XVF0-F1
#
_cell.length_a   1.000
_cell.length_b   1.000
_cell.length_c   1.000
_cell.angle_alpha   90.00
_cell.angle_beta   90.00
_cell.angle_gamma   90.00
#
_symmetry.space_group_name_H-M   'P 1'
#
loop_
_entity.id
_entity.type
_entity.pdbx_description
1 polymer ?
#
loop_
_entity_poly.entity_id
_entity_poly.type
_entity_poly.pdbx_seq_one_letter_code
_entity_poly.pdbx_strand_id
1 'polypeptide(L)'
;MRCQPAACPFGQACGFRKGVRACVEQPGRCTLAPASRFVSFDGATGSTTAAGTYVVASLCDPRHLAWFRLLAEVGENQDRPVVVALHLFSSRAFITIKRDKKVWVNGVPATFPVEVSSTLTITETQGTTHITQTPEVHIVLSPAGEVTVTVTKDLSKQLCGFCGNYDGDTTNDLQGPDGKLVANVVAAAKAWRAPDFTY
;
A
#
# COMPACT_ATOMS: atom_id res chain seq x y z
N MET A 1 19.10 4.55 41.46
CA MET A 1 18.80 4.51 40.00
C MET A 1 17.30 4.62 39.82
N ARG A 2 16.84 5.41 38.85
CA ARG A 2 15.41 5.63 38.57
C ARG A 2 15.15 5.09 37.17
N CYS A 3 14.27 4.09 37.03
CA CYS A 3 13.87 3.61 35.72
C CYS A 3 13.10 4.71 34.99
N GLN A 4 13.49 4.97 33.75
CA GLN A 4 12.75 5.83 32.85
C GLN A 4 11.92 4.98 31.88
N PRO A 5 10.73 5.45 31.46
CA PRO A 5 9.98 4.79 30.40
C PRO A 5 10.82 4.71 29.12
N ALA A 6 11.01 3.49 28.61
CA ALA A 6 11.67 3.26 27.33
C ALA A 6 10.61 2.97 26.27
N ALA A 7 10.57 3.78 25.22
CA ALA A 7 9.79 3.52 24.02
C ALA A 7 10.70 2.89 22.96
N CYS A 8 10.13 2.03 22.11
CA CYS A 8 10.87 1.51 20.97
C CYS A 8 11.10 2.60 19.91
N PRO A 9 12.24 2.58 19.21
CA PRO A 9 12.46 3.44 18.05
C PRO A 9 11.37 3.26 16.98
N PHE A 10 11.25 4.23 16.08
CA PHE A 10 10.37 4.13 14.92
C PHE A 10 10.59 2.83 14.13
N GLY A 11 9.48 2.27 13.63
CA GLY A 11 9.45 0.99 12.94
C GLY A 11 9.71 -0.19 13.88
N GLN A 12 9.62 -0.03 15.20
CA GLN A 12 9.76 -1.13 16.15
C GLN A 12 8.64 -1.11 17.20
N ALA A 13 8.21 -2.28 17.64
CA ALA A 13 7.27 -2.46 18.73
C ALA A 13 7.89 -3.31 19.85
N CYS A 14 7.40 -3.12 21.08
CA CYS A 14 7.80 -3.95 22.20
C CYS A 14 7.30 -5.37 21.98
N GLY A 15 8.23 -6.32 21.89
CA GLY A 15 7.96 -7.73 21.71
C GLY A 15 9.01 -8.58 22.41
N PHE A 16 9.15 -9.82 21.99
CA PHE A 16 10.14 -10.73 22.53
C PHE A 16 11.15 -11.15 21.45
N ARG A 17 12.44 -11.06 21.76
CA ARG A 17 13.51 -11.72 20.99
C ARG A 17 14.17 -12.75 21.91
N LYS A 18 14.09 -14.03 21.52
CA LYS A 18 14.63 -15.16 22.32
C LYS A 18 14.15 -15.15 23.80
N GLY A 19 12.87 -14.84 24.02
CA GLY A 19 12.26 -14.81 25.36
C GLY A 19 12.52 -13.55 26.19
N VAL A 20 13.28 -12.57 25.68
CA VAL A 20 13.57 -11.30 26.38
C VAL A 20 12.81 -10.14 25.72
N ARG A 21 12.26 -9.23 26.54
CA ARG A 21 11.63 -7.99 26.06
C ARG A 21 12.64 -7.19 25.23
N ALA A 22 12.30 -6.94 23.97
CA ALA A 22 13.14 -6.23 23.03
C ALA A 22 12.27 -5.47 22.03
N CYS A 23 12.85 -4.47 21.39
CA CYS A 23 12.21 -3.80 20.27
C CYS A 23 12.36 -4.65 19.01
N VAL A 24 11.22 -5.01 18.42
CA VAL A 24 11.12 -5.88 17.25
C VAL A 24 10.67 -5.04 16.07
N GLU A 25 11.38 -5.14 14.95
CA GLU A 25 11.02 -4.43 13.72
C GLU A 25 9.57 -4.72 13.35
N GLN A 26 8.84 -3.67 12.97
CA GLN A 26 7.49 -3.71 12.48
C GLN A 26 7.50 -3.25 11.02
N PRO A 27 6.79 -3.96 10.14
CA PRO A 27 6.58 -3.47 8.79
C PRO A 27 5.62 -2.27 8.80
N GLY A 28 5.77 -1.38 7.84
CA GLY A 28 4.78 -0.34 7.58
C GLY A 28 3.55 -0.98 6.96
N ARG A 29 2.36 -0.63 7.44
CA ARG A 29 1.10 -1.19 6.91
C ARG A 29 0.11 -0.07 6.58
N CYS A 30 -0.19 0.08 5.30
CA CYS A 30 -1.26 0.95 4.81
C CYS A 30 -2.48 0.11 4.41
N THR A 31 -3.69 0.60 4.67
CA THR A 31 -4.93 -0.11 4.37
C THR A 31 -5.96 0.83 3.73
N LEU A 32 -6.60 0.37 2.65
CA LEU A 32 -7.80 0.96 2.06
C LEU A 32 -8.91 -0.09 2.11
N ALA A 33 -9.80 0.04 3.08
CA ALA A 33 -10.89 -0.90 3.34
C ALA A 33 -12.22 -0.42 2.73
N PRO A 34 -13.21 -1.33 2.57
CA PRO A 34 -14.56 -0.99 2.11
C PRO A 34 -15.20 0.14 2.91
N ALA A 35 -16.16 0.84 2.28
CA ALA A 35 -16.69 2.11 2.78
C ALA A 35 -15.59 3.17 2.98
N SER A 36 -14.52 3.05 2.19
CA SER A 36 -13.46 4.03 2.07
C SER A 36 -12.68 4.33 3.36
N ARG A 37 -12.61 3.37 4.29
CA ARG A 37 -11.81 3.51 5.50
C ARG A 37 -10.33 3.41 5.15
N PHE A 38 -9.57 4.44 5.50
CA PHE A 38 -8.16 4.58 5.19
C PHE A 38 -7.31 4.57 6.45
N VAL A 39 -6.13 3.95 6.36
CA VAL A 39 -5.05 4.00 7.36
C VAL A 39 -3.72 4.12 6.58
N SER A 40 -2.95 5.18 6.80
CA SER A 40 -1.60 5.37 6.23
C SER A 40 -0.57 4.44 6.87
N PHE A 41 0.68 4.47 6.39
CA PHE A 41 1.77 3.71 7.01
C PHE A 41 2.08 4.11 8.45
N ASP A 42 1.96 5.41 8.79
CA ASP A 42 2.23 5.93 10.14
C ASP A 42 0.96 6.13 10.97
N GLY A 43 -0.19 5.66 10.48
CA GLY A 43 -1.43 5.53 11.25
C GLY A 43 -2.42 6.68 11.15
N ALA A 44 -2.24 7.63 10.23
CA ALA A 44 -3.25 8.61 9.90
C ALA A 44 -4.50 7.91 9.36
N THR A 45 -5.66 8.24 9.90
CA THR A 45 -6.92 7.57 9.56
C THR A 45 -7.97 8.54 9.06
N GLY A 46 -8.93 8.02 8.30
CA GLY A 46 -10.13 8.75 7.92
C GLY A 46 -10.93 8.00 6.87
N SER A 47 -11.83 8.73 6.21
CA SER A 47 -12.61 8.22 5.09
C SER A 47 -12.25 8.98 3.80
N THR A 48 -12.09 8.24 2.70
CA THR A 48 -12.12 8.79 1.34
C THR A 48 -13.55 8.75 0.78
N THR A 49 -13.86 9.48 -0.29
CA THR A 49 -15.27 9.66 -0.73
C THR A 49 -15.46 9.85 -2.23
N ALA A 50 -14.64 9.24 -3.09
CA ALA A 50 -14.98 9.27 -4.52
C ALA A 50 -14.49 8.05 -5.30
N ALA A 51 -15.29 7.64 -6.27
CA ALA A 51 -14.87 6.71 -7.30
C ALA A 51 -13.70 7.28 -8.12
N GLY A 52 -12.86 6.38 -8.63
CA GLY A 52 -11.71 6.70 -9.48
C GLY A 52 -10.46 5.93 -9.09
N THR A 53 -9.39 6.24 -9.79
CA THR A 53 -8.11 5.55 -9.62
C THR A 53 -7.12 6.44 -8.87
N TYR A 54 -6.46 5.88 -7.86
CA TYR A 54 -5.58 6.61 -6.96
C TYR A 54 -4.22 5.94 -6.87
N VAL A 55 -3.15 6.74 -6.82
CA VAL A 55 -1.81 6.26 -6.47
C VAL A 55 -1.77 5.99 -4.96
N VAL A 56 -1.81 4.72 -4.59
CA VAL A 56 -1.86 4.28 -3.19
C VAL A 56 -0.48 4.36 -2.56
N ALA A 57 0.51 3.74 -3.20
CA ALA A 57 1.89 3.72 -2.75
C ALA A 57 2.84 3.54 -3.95
N SER A 58 4.02 4.14 -3.88
CA SER A 58 5.06 4.06 -4.89
C SER A 58 6.41 4.36 -4.26
N LEU A 59 7.49 3.84 -4.84
CA LEU A 59 8.82 4.39 -4.55
C LEU A 59 9.00 5.72 -5.29
N CYS A 60 9.41 6.75 -4.56
CA CYS A 60 9.53 8.11 -5.11
C CYS A 60 10.60 8.20 -6.21
N ASP A 61 11.70 7.43 -6.12
CA ASP A 61 12.74 7.40 -7.17
C ASP A 61 12.41 6.32 -8.22
N PRO A 62 12.00 6.70 -9.45
CA PRO A 62 11.71 5.76 -10.53
C PRO A 62 12.93 4.98 -11.03
N ARG A 63 14.14 5.37 -10.64
CA ARG A 63 15.38 4.68 -11.02
C ARG A 63 15.75 3.55 -10.06
N HIS A 64 15.06 3.41 -8.93
CA HIS A 64 15.32 2.35 -7.98
C HIS A 64 15.02 0.97 -8.60
N LEU A 65 15.89 -0.03 -8.38
CA LEU A 65 15.71 -1.36 -8.99
C LEU A 65 14.41 -2.05 -8.56
N ALA A 66 14.05 -1.86 -7.29
CA ALA A 66 12.79 -2.32 -6.70
C ALA A 66 11.62 -1.35 -6.93
N TRP A 67 11.74 -0.38 -7.85
CA TRP A 67 10.70 0.61 -8.08
C TRP A 67 9.34 -0.03 -8.38
N PHE A 68 8.31 0.53 -7.76
CA PHE A 68 6.92 0.19 -8.03
C PHE A 68 6.04 1.44 -7.94
N ARG A 69 4.88 1.37 -8.59
CA ARG A 69 3.77 2.32 -8.45
C ARG A 69 2.46 1.53 -8.44
N LEU A 70 1.80 1.52 -7.28
CA LEU A 70 0.54 0.83 -7.06
C LEU A 70 -0.62 1.81 -7.16
N LEU A 71 -1.56 1.49 -8.06
CA LEU A 71 -2.82 2.19 -8.20
C LEU A 71 -3.96 1.30 -7.71
N ALA A 72 -4.93 1.88 -7.01
CA ALA A 72 -6.20 1.23 -6.71
C ALA A 72 -7.34 1.95 -7.43
N GLU A 73 -8.11 1.18 -8.19
CA GLU A 73 -9.36 1.62 -8.77
C GLU A 73 -10.48 1.40 -7.75
N VAL A 74 -11.07 2.50 -7.28
CA VAL A 74 -12.23 2.50 -6.39
C VAL A 74 -13.49 2.67 -7.25
N GLY A 75 -14.29 1.62 -7.30
CA GLY A 75 -15.62 1.62 -7.91
C GLY A 75 -16.72 1.50 -6.88
N GLU A 76 -17.93 1.18 -7.34
CA GLU A 76 -19.09 0.95 -6.49
C GLU A 76 -19.53 -0.51 -6.53
N ASN A 77 -19.94 -1.04 -5.38
CA ASN A 77 -20.54 -2.36 -5.26
C ASN A 77 -21.65 -2.30 -4.21
N GLN A 78 -22.90 -2.51 -4.62
CA GLN A 78 -24.08 -2.37 -3.74
C GLN A 78 -24.08 -1.00 -3.01
N ASP A 79 -23.91 0.08 -3.77
CA ASP A 79 -23.84 1.48 -3.28
C ASP A 79 -22.73 1.75 -2.24
N ARG A 80 -21.72 0.88 -2.18
CA ARG A 80 -20.56 1.06 -1.31
C ARG A 80 -19.27 1.19 -2.12
N PRO A 81 -18.44 2.21 -1.85
CA PRO A 81 -17.10 2.29 -2.42
C PRO A 81 -16.25 1.09 -2.01
N VAL A 82 -15.64 0.46 -3.01
CA VAL A 82 -14.76 -0.70 -2.84
C VAL A 82 -13.64 -0.67 -3.88
N VAL A 83 -12.49 -1.26 -3.56
CA VAL A 83 -11.46 -1.48 -4.59
C VAL A 83 -11.92 -2.58 -5.53
N VAL A 84 -12.02 -2.26 -6.82
CA VAL A 84 -12.46 -3.19 -7.88
C VAL A 84 -11.29 -3.72 -8.70
N ALA A 85 -10.19 -2.97 -8.76
CA ALA A 85 -8.96 -3.39 -9.42
C ALA A 85 -7.71 -2.76 -8.79
N LEU A 86 -6.58 -3.44 -8.96
CA LEU A 86 -5.25 -2.94 -8.71
C LEU A 86 -4.48 -2.89 -10.03
N HIS A 87 -3.71 -1.83 -10.21
CA HIS A 87 -2.73 -1.73 -11.27
C HIS A 87 -1.34 -1.51 -10.65
N LEU A 88 -0.43 -2.45 -10.89
CA LEU A 88 0.93 -2.38 -10.40
C LEU A 88 1.88 -2.17 -11.57
N PHE A 89 2.56 -1.02 -11.56
CA PHE A 89 3.74 -0.78 -12.37
C PHE A 89 4.97 -1.19 -11.57
N SER A 90 5.88 -1.90 -12.22
CA SER A 90 7.18 -2.26 -11.68
C SER A 90 8.24 -2.13 -12.77
N SER A 91 9.52 -2.25 -12.41
CA SER A 91 10.62 -2.35 -13.37
C SER A 91 10.55 -3.59 -14.28
N ARG A 92 9.70 -4.57 -13.96
CA ARG A 92 9.60 -5.86 -14.66
C ARG A 92 8.36 -5.99 -15.53
N ALA A 93 7.23 -5.49 -15.06
CA ALA A 93 5.95 -5.66 -15.73
C ALA A 93 4.93 -4.61 -15.28
N PHE A 94 3.90 -4.47 -16.12
CA PHE A 94 2.62 -3.87 -15.77
C PHE A 94 1.61 -4.98 -15.46
N ILE A 95 1.03 -4.96 -14.26
CA ILE A 95 0.11 -6.00 -13.79
C ILE A 95 -1.23 -5.35 -13.48
N THR A 96 -2.31 -5.95 -13.98
CA THR A 96 -3.68 -5.58 -13.59
C THR A 96 -4.33 -6.77 -12.91
N ILE A 97 -4.90 -6.56 -11.73
CA ILE A 97 -5.63 -7.57 -10.96
C ILE A 97 -7.00 -7.02 -10.63
N LYS A 98 -8.06 -7.72 -11.06
CA LYS A 98 -9.43 -7.38 -10.68
C LYS A 98 -9.84 -8.14 -9.42
N ARG A 99 -10.79 -7.57 -8.66
CA ARG A 99 -11.38 -8.21 -7.47
C ARG A 99 -12.03 -9.56 -7.77
N ASP A 100 -12.45 -9.80 -9.01
CA ASP A 100 -12.96 -11.10 -9.48
C ASP A 100 -11.84 -12.12 -9.82
N LYS A 101 -10.60 -11.83 -9.43
CA LYS A 101 -9.41 -12.68 -9.57
C LYS A 101 -8.91 -12.85 -11.00
N LYS A 102 -9.35 -12.01 -11.93
CA LYS A 102 -8.73 -11.96 -13.25
C LYS A 102 -7.43 -11.14 -13.18
N VAL A 103 -6.37 -11.70 -13.75
CA VAL A 103 -5.04 -11.09 -13.77
C VAL A 103 -4.53 -10.96 -15.20
N TRP A 104 -3.88 -9.84 -15.48
CA TRP A 104 -3.17 -9.57 -16.73
C TRP A 104 -1.75 -9.13 -16.42
N VAL A 105 -0.79 -9.65 -17.18
CA VAL A 105 0.61 -9.22 -17.17
C VAL A 105 0.94 -8.67 -18.54
N ASN A 106 1.33 -7.40 -18.60
CA ASN A 106 1.61 -6.66 -19.85
C ASN A 106 0.46 -6.77 -20.87
N GLY A 107 -0.79 -6.74 -20.38
CA GLY A 107 -2.00 -6.83 -21.19
C GLY A 107 -2.41 -8.25 -21.60
N VAL A 108 -1.60 -9.27 -21.29
CA VAL A 108 -1.91 -10.68 -21.59
C VAL A 108 -2.59 -11.33 -20.38
N PRO A 109 -3.75 -11.99 -20.54
CA PRO A 109 -4.39 -12.73 -19.45
C PRO A 109 -3.47 -13.81 -18.88
N ALA A 110 -3.46 -13.96 -17.57
CA ALA A 110 -2.70 -14.99 -16.86
C ALA A 110 -3.56 -15.74 -15.84
N THR A 111 -3.05 -16.86 -15.33
CA THR A 111 -3.70 -17.69 -14.31
C THR A 111 -2.75 -17.88 -13.14
N PHE A 112 -3.27 -17.85 -11.91
CA PHE A 112 -2.46 -18.08 -10.71
C PHE A 112 -1.89 -19.51 -10.63
N PRO A 113 -0.71 -19.70 -10.01
CA PRO A 113 0.23 -18.65 -9.60
C PRO A 113 0.92 -18.00 -10.80
N VAL A 114 1.22 -16.71 -10.70
CA VAL A 114 1.93 -15.94 -11.74
C VAL A 114 3.32 -15.60 -11.25
N GLU A 115 4.33 -16.16 -11.90
CA GLU A 115 5.73 -15.80 -11.68
C GLU A 115 6.16 -14.77 -12.72
N VAL A 116 6.29 -13.50 -12.30
CA VAL A 116 6.68 -12.41 -13.21
C VAL A 116 8.19 -12.29 -13.29
N SER A 117 8.88 -12.54 -12.18
CA SER A 117 10.35 -12.65 -12.09
C SER A 117 10.73 -13.40 -10.81
N SER A 118 12.03 -13.61 -10.58
CA SER A 118 12.53 -14.21 -9.34
C SER A 118 12.18 -13.42 -8.08
N THR A 119 11.82 -12.14 -8.19
CA THR A 119 11.48 -11.27 -7.06
C THR A 119 10.04 -10.78 -7.09
N LEU A 120 9.23 -11.12 -8.10
CA LEU A 120 7.85 -10.65 -8.22
C LEU A 120 6.92 -11.81 -8.57
N THR A 121 6.06 -12.17 -7.63
CA THR A 121 5.10 -13.27 -7.76
C THR A 121 3.69 -12.82 -7.37
N ILE A 122 2.71 -13.47 -7.96
CA ILE A 122 1.30 -13.24 -7.66
C ILE A 122 0.63 -14.58 -7.39
N THR A 123 0.04 -14.73 -6.21
CA THR A 123 -0.65 -15.94 -5.79
C THR A 123 -2.07 -15.63 -5.35
N GLU A 124 -2.89 -16.67 -5.30
CA GLU A 124 -4.26 -16.58 -4.80
C GLU A 124 -4.47 -17.65 -3.74
N THR A 125 -5.13 -17.28 -2.64
CA THR A 125 -5.48 -18.20 -1.57
C THR A 125 -6.82 -17.81 -0.96
N GLN A 126 -7.80 -18.71 -1.01
CA GLN A 126 -9.14 -18.53 -0.42
C GLN A 126 -9.85 -17.25 -0.88
N GLY A 127 -9.70 -16.90 -2.15
CA GLY A 127 -10.23 -15.70 -2.78
C GLY A 127 -9.37 -14.45 -2.62
N THR A 128 -8.31 -14.50 -1.81
CA THR A 128 -7.42 -13.37 -1.56
C THR A 128 -6.25 -13.40 -2.53
N THR A 129 -5.98 -12.29 -3.21
CA THR A 129 -4.81 -12.16 -4.08
C THR A 129 -3.64 -11.55 -3.33
N HIS A 130 -2.46 -12.14 -3.47
CA HIS A 130 -1.21 -11.70 -2.88
C HIS A 130 -0.22 -11.34 -3.99
N ILE A 131 0.31 -10.11 -3.96
CA ILE A 131 1.42 -9.69 -4.82
C ILE A 131 2.64 -9.53 -3.91
N THR A 132 3.67 -10.33 -4.16
CA THR A 132 4.90 -10.28 -3.38
C THR A 132 6.02 -9.76 -4.26
N GLN A 133 6.58 -8.59 -3.90
CA GLN A 133 7.83 -8.10 -4.45
C GLN A 133 8.90 -8.21 -3.36
N THR A 134 9.63 -9.32 -3.38
CA THR A 134 10.55 -9.72 -2.30
C THR A 134 11.85 -8.90 -2.33
N PRO A 135 12.39 -8.52 -1.17
CA PRO A 135 11.83 -8.65 0.20
C PRO A 135 10.93 -7.49 0.66
N GLU A 136 10.80 -6.41 -0.10
CA GLU A 136 10.40 -5.11 0.44
C GLU A 136 8.89 -4.85 0.47
N VAL A 137 8.10 -5.46 -0.42
CA VAL A 137 6.68 -5.09 -0.62
C VAL A 137 5.78 -6.34 -0.70
N HIS A 138 4.68 -6.31 0.04
CA HIS A 138 3.62 -7.31 -0.05
C HIS A 138 2.26 -6.62 -0.10
N ILE A 139 1.49 -6.87 -1.16
CA ILE A 139 0.18 -6.27 -1.40
C ILE A 139 -0.88 -7.36 -1.35
N VAL A 140 -1.96 -7.10 -0.65
CA VAL A 140 -3.08 -8.03 -0.49
C VAL A 140 -4.36 -7.37 -0.97
N LEU A 141 -5.10 -8.04 -1.85
CA LEU A 141 -6.47 -7.68 -2.24
C LEU A 141 -7.42 -8.78 -1.76
N SER A 142 -8.29 -8.43 -0.81
CA SER A 142 -9.29 -9.37 -0.29
C SER A 142 -10.54 -9.44 -1.19
N PRO A 143 -11.35 -10.51 -1.08
CA PRO A 143 -12.64 -10.60 -1.77
C PRO A 143 -13.59 -9.43 -1.47
N ALA A 144 -13.46 -8.83 -0.29
CA ALA A 144 -14.27 -7.68 0.13
C ALA A 144 -13.87 -6.38 -0.59
N GLY A 145 -12.74 -6.35 -1.29
CA GLY A 145 -12.17 -5.14 -1.89
C GLY A 145 -11.38 -4.30 -0.90
N GLU A 146 -10.84 -4.93 0.15
CA GLU A 146 -9.81 -4.31 1.02
C GLU A 146 -8.44 -4.50 0.38
N VAL A 147 -7.67 -3.42 0.33
CA VAL A 147 -6.26 -3.44 -0.06
C VAL A 147 -5.40 -3.19 1.16
N THR A 148 -4.43 -4.06 1.39
CA THR A 148 -3.36 -3.85 2.36
C THR A 148 -2.04 -3.78 1.62
N VAL A 149 -1.25 -2.74 1.89
CA VAL A 149 0.14 -2.64 1.45
C VAL A 149 1.03 -2.77 2.68
N THR A 150 1.92 -3.76 2.67
CA THR A 150 2.91 -3.98 3.72
C THR A 150 4.30 -3.74 3.13
N VAL A 151 5.11 -2.92 3.80
CA VAL A 151 6.47 -2.57 3.38
C VAL A 151 7.49 -2.84 4.50
N THR A 152 8.70 -3.23 4.14
CA THR A 152 9.80 -3.30 5.10
C THR A 152 10.28 -1.91 5.49
N LYS A 153 10.95 -1.82 6.65
CA LYS A 153 11.54 -0.57 7.15
C LYS A 153 12.58 0.04 6.21
N ASP A 154 13.20 -0.78 5.36
CA ASP A 154 14.19 -0.32 4.39
C ASP A 154 13.60 0.67 3.38
N LEU A 155 12.26 0.71 3.21
CA LEU A 155 11.57 1.69 2.36
C LEU A 155 11.13 2.96 3.10
N SER A 156 11.42 3.09 4.40
CA SER A 156 11.08 4.29 5.17
C SER A 156 11.64 5.56 4.49
N LYS A 157 10.82 6.63 4.44
CA LYS A 157 11.15 7.93 3.83
C LYS A 157 11.43 7.89 2.32
N GLN A 158 11.21 6.75 1.66
CA GLN A 158 11.40 6.58 0.22
C GLN A 158 10.07 6.39 -0.53
N LEU A 159 8.95 6.34 0.21
CA LEU A 159 7.63 6.11 -0.33
C LEU A 159 6.90 7.42 -0.61
N CYS A 160 6.10 7.38 -1.67
CA CYS A 160 5.20 8.43 -2.12
C CYS A 160 3.83 7.81 -2.36
N GLY A 161 2.77 8.61 -2.29
CA GLY A 161 1.41 8.17 -2.54
C GLY A 161 0.47 8.48 -1.39
N PHE A 162 -0.79 8.10 -1.57
CA PHE A 162 -1.83 8.36 -0.58
C PHE A 162 -1.56 7.71 0.79
N CYS A 163 -0.77 6.64 0.83
CA CYS A 163 -0.37 5.96 2.07
C CYS A 163 0.68 6.70 2.93
N GLY A 164 1.19 7.86 2.50
CA GLY A 164 2.24 8.59 3.20
C GLY A 164 3.64 8.10 2.87
N ASN A 165 4.64 8.63 3.59
CA ASN A 165 6.06 8.43 3.33
C ASN A 165 6.74 7.40 4.27
N TYR A 166 6.00 6.88 5.26
CA TYR A 166 6.46 5.89 6.24
C TYR A 166 7.71 6.37 7.00
N ASP A 167 7.63 7.52 7.64
CA ASP A 167 8.72 8.16 8.38
C ASP A 167 8.54 8.17 9.91
N GLY A 168 7.36 7.74 10.38
CA GLY A 168 6.99 7.67 11.78
C GLY A 168 6.25 8.88 12.32
N ASP A 169 5.96 9.86 11.47
CA ASP A 169 5.27 11.08 11.83
C ASP A 169 3.90 11.16 11.15
N THR A 170 2.90 10.66 11.87
CA THR A 170 1.49 10.70 11.47
C THR A 170 1.00 12.12 11.11
N THR A 171 1.63 13.18 11.65
CA THR A 171 1.20 14.56 11.41
C THR A 171 1.49 15.03 9.99
N ASN A 172 2.38 14.33 9.28
CA ASN A 172 2.79 14.66 7.93
C ASN A 172 2.27 13.68 6.85
N ASP A 173 1.53 12.64 7.21
CA ASP A 173 1.08 11.61 6.25
C ASP A 173 0.18 12.13 5.13
N LEU A 174 -0.59 13.19 5.39
CA LEU A 174 -1.54 13.75 4.44
C LEU A 174 -0.87 14.82 3.58
N GLN A 175 0.03 14.39 2.69
CA GLN A 175 0.68 15.24 1.69
C GLN A 175 0.11 15.00 0.29
N GLY A 176 0.18 16.00 -0.58
CA GLY A 176 -0.02 15.84 -2.02
C GLY A 176 1.28 15.46 -2.75
N PRO A 177 1.21 15.22 -4.07
CA PRO A 177 2.40 14.94 -4.90
C PRO A 177 3.46 16.03 -4.89
N ASP A 178 3.11 17.27 -4.52
CA ASP A 178 4.04 18.40 -4.38
C ASP A 178 4.71 18.46 -2.99
N GLY A 179 4.48 17.46 -2.13
CA GLY A 179 5.01 17.37 -0.77
C GLY A 179 4.33 18.31 0.23
N LYS A 180 3.28 19.04 -0.17
CA LYS A 180 2.56 19.93 0.74
C LYS A 180 1.47 19.19 1.51
N LEU A 181 1.34 19.55 2.78
CA LEU A 181 0.24 19.07 3.61
C LEU A 181 -1.10 19.54 3.07
N VAL A 182 -2.09 18.65 3.15
CA VAL A 182 -3.47 18.93 2.80
C VAL A 182 -4.38 18.77 4.02
N ALA A 183 -5.55 19.40 3.97
CA ALA A 183 -6.39 19.58 5.15
C ALA A 183 -6.98 18.28 5.72
N ASN A 184 -7.18 17.26 4.89
CA ASN A 184 -7.84 16.01 5.30
C ASN A 184 -7.63 14.88 4.27
N VAL A 185 -8.06 13.67 4.65
CA VAL A 185 -7.98 12.44 3.85
C VAL A 185 -8.66 12.58 2.47
N VAL A 186 -9.76 13.33 2.38
CA VAL A 186 -10.46 13.57 1.09
C VAL A 186 -9.61 14.42 0.15
N ALA A 187 -8.99 15.49 0.67
CA ALA A 187 -8.07 16.32 -0.09
C ALA A 187 -6.82 15.53 -0.52
N ALA A 188 -6.29 14.65 0.34
CA ALA A 188 -5.15 13.80 0.02
C ALA A 188 -5.50 12.78 -1.07
N ALA A 189 -6.64 12.08 -0.96
CA ALA A 189 -7.12 11.18 -2.00
C ALA A 189 -7.28 11.91 -3.33
N LYS A 190 -7.88 13.12 -3.34
CA LYS A 190 -8.02 13.93 -4.56
C LYS A 190 -6.66 14.30 -5.17
N ALA A 191 -5.69 14.68 -4.35
CA ALA A 191 -4.35 15.05 -4.81
C ALA A 191 -3.60 13.86 -5.44
N TRP A 192 -3.86 12.64 -4.97
CA TRP A 192 -3.26 11.41 -5.48
C TRP A 192 -4.11 10.67 -6.53
N ARG A 193 -5.11 11.32 -7.13
CA ARG A 193 -5.78 10.77 -8.32
C ARG A 193 -4.77 10.52 -9.43
N ALA A 194 -4.90 9.41 -10.13
CA ALA A 194 -4.06 9.03 -11.25
C ALA A 194 -4.73 9.44 -12.58
N PRO A 195 -4.45 10.63 -13.14
CA PRO A 195 -5.12 11.12 -14.35
C PRO A 195 -4.79 10.28 -15.60
N ASP A 196 -3.67 9.57 -15.57
CA ASP A 196 -3.26 8.59 -16.59
C ASP A 196 -4.10 7.30 -16.57
N PHE A 197 -4.97 7.13 -15.57
CA PHE A 197 -5.90 6.02 -15.39
C PHE A 197 -7.35 6.47 -15.21
N THR A 198 -7.66 7.72 -15.55
CA THR A 198 -9.04 8.20 -15.62
C THR A 198 -9.55 8.14 -17.06
N TYR A 199 -10.67 7.45 -17.24
CA TYR A 199 -11.47 7.43 -18.47
C TYR A 199 -12.28 8.71 -18.63
#